data_AF-A0A419JL29-F1
#
_entry.id   AF-A0A419JL29-F1
#
_cell.length_a   1.000
_cell.length_b   1.000
_cell.length_c   1.000
_cell.angle_alpha   90.00
_cell.angle_beta   90.00
_cell.angle_gamma   90.00
#
_symmetry.space_group_name_H-M   'P 1'
#
loop_
_entity.id
_entity.type
_entity.pdbx_description
1 polymer ?
#
loop_
_entity_poly.entity_id
_entity_poly.type
_entity_poly.pdbx_seq_one_letter_code
_entity_poly.pdbx_strand_id
1 'polypeptide(L)'
;MDRGESIEKLAGLLSADEYGDVIAETLVEILAEERKRNIFVAKLQEVRNETKAIDQEITFTPMERSVLDFVLAKKQPLKAGEVSDAMGAEYPSLRHRTHASSVLNSLVSKGVL
;
A
#
# COMPACT_ATOMS: atom_id res chain seq x y z
N MET A 1 -2.79 6.95 -26.49
CA MET A 1 -4.13 6.45 -26.10
C MET A 1 -5.10 7.56 -26.44
N ASP A 2 -6.10 7.26 -27.26
CA ASP A 2 -7.07 8.27 -27.64
C ASP A 2 -8.00 8.58 -26.45
N ARG A 3 -8.42 9.85 -26.34
CA ARG A 3 -9.30 10.28 -25.25
C ARG A 3 -10.68 9.63 -25.38
N GLY A 4 -11.16 9.43 -26.61
CA GLY A 4 -12.40 8.71 -26.89
C GLY A 4 -12.32 7.26 -26.41
N GLU A 5 -11.26 6.56 -26.78
CA GLU A 5 -10.98 5.18 -26.35
C GLU A 5 -10.98 5.01 -24.82
N SER A 6 -10.46 5.99 -24.08
CA SER A 6 -10.39 5.92 -22.61
C SER A 6 -11.77 6.08 -21.94
N ILE A 7 -12.65 6.90 -22.53
CA ILE A 7 -14.02 7.12 -22.03
C ILE A 7 -14.87 5.87 -22.27
N GLU A 8 -14.76 5.28 -23.46
CA GLU A 8 -15.49 4.04 -23.80
C GLU A 8 -15.08 2.87 -22.90
N LYS A 9 -13.80 2.75 -22.59
CA LYS A 9 -13.31 1.74 -21.62
C LYS A 9 -13.87 1.95 -20.23
N LEU A 10 -13.91 3.20 -19.75
CA LEU A 10 -14.49 3.49 -18.44
C LEU A 10 -15.98 3.15 -18.40
N ALA A 11 -16.73 3.52 -19.44
CA ALA A 11 -18.14 3.17 -19.56
C ALA A 11 -18.37 1.65 -19.57
N GLY A 12 -17.53 0.91 -20.30
CA GLY A 12 -17.56 -0.55 -20.32
C GLY A 12 -17.26 -1.18 -18.96
N LEU A 13 -16.27 -0.66 -18.22
CA LEU A 13 -15.94 -1.12 -16.87
C LEU A 13 -17.09 -0.89 -15.89
N LEU A 14 -17.68 0.31 -15.90
CA LEU A 14 -18.81 0.62 -15.03
C LEU A 14 -20.01 -0.27 -15.38
N SER A 15 -20.33 -0.46 -16.66
CA SER A 15 -21.47 -1.29 -17.07
C SER A 15 -21.34 -2.77 -16.68
N ALA A 16 -20.12 -3.25 -16.47
CA ALA A 16 -19.83 -4.65 -16.14
C ALA A 16 -19.77 -4.91 -14.62
N ASP A 17 -19.67 -3.87 -13.80
CA ASP A 17 -19.50 -3.96 -12.35
C ASP A 17 -20.85 -3.88 -11.64
N GLU A 18 -21.05 -4.67 -10.58
CA GLU A 18 -22.31 -4.71 -9.82
C GLU A 18 -22.64 -3.38 -9.12
N TYR A 19 -21.62 -2.56 -8.83
CA TYR A 19 -21.77 -1.21 -8.27
C TYR A 19 -21.62 -0.12 -9.33
N GLY A 20 -21.52 -0.50 -10.61
CA GLY A 20 -21.27 0.38 -11.74
C GLY A 20 -22.17 1.61 -11.80
N ASP A 21 -23.47 1.40 -11.67
CA ASP A 21 -24.47 2.47 -11.72
C ASP A 21 -24.30 3.47 -10.57
N VAL A 22 -24.08 2.96 -9.35
CA VAL A 22 -23.85 3.80 -8.15
C VAL A 22 -22.58 4.62 -8.30
N ILE A 23 -21.51 4.01 -8.82
CA ILE A 23 -20.25 4.71 -9.08
C ILE A 23 -20.46 5.78 -10.15
N ALA A 24 -21.17 5.48 -11.23
CA ALA A 24 -21.45 6.42 -12.30
C ALA A 24 -22.26 7.64 -11.80
N GLU A 25 -23.34 7.40 -11.04
CA GLU A 25 -24.15 8.47 -10.43
C GLU A 25 -23.30 9.35 -9.51
N THR A 26 -22.51 8.75 -8.63
CA THR A 26 -21.61 9.47 -7.71
C THR A 26 -20.59 10.32 -8.47
N LEU A 27 -20.01 9.80 -9.55
CA LEU A 27 -19.08 10.55 -10.40
C LEU A 27 -19.76 11.75 -11.05
N VAL A 28 -20.98 11.59 -11.56
CA VAL A 28 -21.74 12.70 -12.15
C VAL A 28 -21.97 13.83 -11.13
N GLU A 29 -22.40 13.49 -9.92
CA GLU A 29 -22.63 14.47 -8.84
C GLU A 29 -21.35 15.24 -8.45
N ILE A 30 -20.23 14.53 -8.36
CA ILE A 30 -18.94 15.12 -7.99
C ILE A 30 -18.41 16.02 -9.12
N LEU A 31 -18.55 15.60 -10.38
CA LEU A 31 -17.99 16.30 -11.53
C LEU A 31 -18.81 17.52 -11.96
N ALA A 32 -20.11 17.58 -11.59
CA ALA A 32 -21.00 18.69 -11.88
C ALA A 32 -20.57 20.02 -11.21
N GLU A 33 -19.86 19.96 -10.08
CA GLU A 33 -19.39 21.14 -9.37
C GLU A 33 -17.86 21.28 -9.47
N GLU A 34 -17.38 22.44 -9.92
CA GLU A 34 -15.94 22.69 -10.14
C GLU A 34 -15.07 22.46 -8.90
N ARG A 35 -15.52 22.90 -7.73
CA ARG A 35 -14.77 22.70 -6.48
C ARG A 35 -14.62 21.22 -6.14
N LYS A 36 -15.71 20.45 -6.24
CA LYS A 36 -15.71 19.01 -5.97
C LYS A 36 -14.87 18.25 -6.98
N ARG A 37 -14.98 18.60 -8.27
CA ARG A 37 -14.14 18.05 -9.34
C ARG A 37 -12.65 18.23 -9.05
N ASN A 38 -12.22 19.43 -8.66
CA ASN A 38 -10.80 19.70 -8.38
C ASN A 38 -10.29 18.87 -7.20
N ILE A 39 -11.09 18.75 -6.14
CA ILE A 39 -10.78 17.89 -4.99
C ILE A 39 -10.70 16.42 -5.41
N PHE A 40 -11.67 15.97 -6.21
CA PHE A 40 -11.75 14.58 -6.68
C PHE A 40 -10.54 14.18 -7.52
N VAL A 41 -10.09 15.05 -8.43
CA VAL A 41 -8.86 14.80 -9.23
C VAL A 41 -7.64 14.64 -8.32
N ALA A 42 -7.50 15.47 -7.28
CA ALA A 42 -6.40 15.34 -6.32
C ALA A 42 -6.49 14.00 -5.56
N LYS A 43 -7.69 13.62 -5.10
CA LYS A 43 -7.92 12.34 -4.41
C LYS A 43 -7.70 11.12 -5.29
N LEU A 44 -8.05 11.17 -6.57
CA LEU A 44 -7.74 10.09 -7.51
C LEU A 44 -6.23 9.85 -7.66
N GLN A 45 -5.41 10.91 -7.58
CA GLN A 45 -3.95 10.76 -7.62
C GLN A 45 -3.42 10.06 -6.36
N GLU A 46 -3.97 10.38 -5.18
CA GLU A 46 -3.65 9.69 -3.93
C GLU A 46 -4.02 8.20 -4.01
N VAL A 47 -5.27 7.89 -4.38
CA VAL A 47 -5.76 6.51 -4.53
C VAL A 47 -4.91 5.73 -5.53
N ARG A 48 -4.55 6.33 -6.67
CA ARG A 48 -3.67 5.69 -7.66
C ARG A 48 -2.31 5.31 -7.08
N ASN A 49 -1.76 6.14 -6.19
CA ASN A 49 -0.47 5.84 -5.57
C ASN A 49 -0.60 4.72 -4.54
N GLU A 50 -1.70 4.69 -3.78
CA GLU A 50 -2.00 3.63 -2.82
C GLU A 50 -2.23 2.29 -3.52
N THR A 51 -3.05 2.24 -4.58
CA THR A 51 -3.29 1.00 -5.33
C THR A 51 -2.02 0.48 -6.01
N LYS A 52 -1.14 1.36 -6.49
CA LYS A 52 0.17 0.96 -7.02
C LYS A 52 1.07 0.31 -5.97
N ALA A 53 0.93 0.67 -4.70
CA ALA A 53 1.67 0.03 -3.62
C ALA A 53 1.15 -1.38 -3.33
N ILE A 54 -0.14 -1.64 -3.57
CA ILE A 54 -0.78 -2.95 -3.39
C ILE A 54 -0.34 -3.95 -4.46
N ASP A 55 -0.19 -3.51 -5.72
CA ASP A 55 0.20 -4.37 -6.85
C ASP A 55 1.72 -4.67 -6.92
N GLN A 56 2.53 -4.11 -6.01
CA GLN A 56 3.95 -4.44 -5.95
C GLN A 56 4.14 -5.82 -5.33
N GLU A 57 4.72 -6.76 -6.08
CA GLU A 57 5.17 -8.05 -5.55
C GLU A 57 6.11 -7.77 -4.37
N ILE A 58 5.68 -8.14 -3.16
CA ILE A 58 6.41 -7.83 -1.94
C ILE A 58 7.65 -8.72 -1.88
N THR A 59 8.77 -8.20 -2.41
CA THR A 59 10.05 -8.88 -2.29
C THR A 59 10.65 -8.61 -0.91
N PHE A 60 10.98 -9.68 -0.19
CA PHE A 60 11.73 -9.61 1.06
C PHE A 60 13.19 -9.95 0.80
N THR A 61 14.08 -9.17 1.39
CA THR A 61 15.44 -9.65 1.64
C THR A 61 15.40 -10.81 2.63
N PRO A 62 16.42 -11.70 2.64
CA PRO A 62 16.49 -12.77 3.64
C PRO A 62 16.38 -12.25 5.08
N MET A 63 16.98 -11.09 5.38
CA MET A 63 16.91 -10.46 6.69
C MET A 63 15.50 -9.98 7.03
N GLU A 64 14.82 -9.30 6.10
CA GLU A 64 13.42 -8.90 6.29
C GLU A 64 12.50 -10.10 6.53
N ARG A 65 12.75 -11.20 5.80
CA ARG A 65 11.96 -12.41 5.95
C ARG A 65 12.14 -13.03 7.34
N SER A 66 13.38 -13.18 7.80
CA SER A 66 13.66 -13.72 9.12
C SER A 66 13.09 -12.83 10.24
N VAL A 67 13.17 -11.50 10.09
CA VAL A 67 12.58 -10.56 11.06
C VAL A 67 11.05 -10.67 11.07
N LEU A 68 10.42 -10.78 9.89
CA LEU A 68 8.97 -11.00 9.78
C LEU A 68 8.56 -12.31 10.46
N ASP A 69 9.24 -13.41 10.17
CA ASP A 69 8.95 -14.72 10.76
C ASP A 69 9.11 -14.68 12.29
N PHE A 70 10.12 -13.96 12.81
CA PHE A 70 10.29 -13.73 14.24
C PHE A 70 9.15 -12.92 14.87
N VAL A 71 8.71 -11.83 14.23
CA VAL A 71 7.58 -11.01 14.70
C VAL A 71 6.28 -11.83 14.71
N LEU A 72 6.00 -12.56 13.64
CA LEU A 72 4.82 -13.42 13.52
C LEU A 72 4.81 -14.55 14.56
N ALA A 73 5.96 -15.16 14.84
CA ALA A 73 6.08 -16.20 15.86
C ALA A 73 5.77 -15.68 17.28
N LYS A 74 6.06 -14.40 17.57
CA LYS A 74 5.83 -13.78 18.88
C LYS A 74 4.38 -13.35 19.10
N LYS A 75 3.57 -13.21 18.05
CA LYS A 75 2.14 -12.82 18.09
C LYS A 75 1.86 -11.53 18.90
N GLN A 76 2.85 -10.65 19.02
CA GLN A 76 2.73 -9.38 19.73
C GLN A 76 3.59 -8.32 19.05
N PRO A 77 3.25 -7.03 19.16
CA PRO A 77 4.09 -5.95 18.67
C PRO A 77 5.47 -5.99 19.32
N LEU A 78 6.53 -6.05 18.51
CA LEU A 78 7.91 -6.07 18.97
C LEU A 78 8.55 -4.69 18.86
N LYS A 79 9.37 -4.33 19.85
CA LYS A 79 10.24 -3.16 19.79
C LYS A 79 11.52 -3.49 19.03
N ALA A 80 12.11 -2.48 18.40
CA ALA A 80 13.39 -2.62 17.70
C ALA A 80 14.52 -3.19 18.59
N GLY A 81 14.48 -2.93 19.90
CA GLY A 81 15.42 -3.54 20.85
C GLY A 81 15.29 -5.07 20.93
N GLU A 82 14.06 -5.59 20.92
CA GLU A 82 13.80 -7.04 21.02
C GLU A 82 14.26 -7.78 19.76
N VAL A 83 14.10 -7.15 18.60
CA VAL A 83 14.65 -7.66 17.32
C VAL A 83 16.18 -7.63 17.34
N SER A 84 16.76 -6.55 17.87
CA SER A 84 18.22 -6.40 17.98
C SER A 84 18.85 -7.48 18.86
N ASP A 85 18.25 -7.73 20.02
CA ASP A 85 18.73 -8.70 21.00
C ASP A 85 18.58 -10.14 20.49
N ALA A 86 17.48 -10.45 19.79
CA ALA A 86 17.21 -11.79 19.30
C ALA A 86 17.98 -12.14 18.02
N MET A 87 18.16 -11.18 17.11
CA MET A 87 18.63 -11.45 15.74
C MET A 87 19.99 -10.86 15.41
N GLY A 88 20.58 -10.06 16.32
CA GLY A 88 21.89 -9.46 16.12
C GLY A 88 23.06 -10.46 16.03
N ALA A 89 22.86 -11.70 16.48
CA ALA A 89 23.84 -12.78 16.31
C ALA A 89 23.87 -13.31 14.87
N GLU A 90 22.69 -13.47 14.26
CA GLU A 90 22.52 -13.98 12.88
C GLU A 90 22.77 -12.88 11.84
N TYR A 91 22.31 -11.66 12.12
CA TYR A 91 22.50 -10.49 11.28
C TYR A 91 23.23 -9.40 12.06
N PRO A 92 24.57 -9.26 11.91
CA PRO A 92 25.36 -8.31 12.68
C PRO A 92 24.88 -6.85 12.60
N SER A 93 24.29 -6.45 11.47
CA SER A 93 23.70 -5.11 11.30
C SER A 93 22.54 -4.86 12.26
N LEU A 94 21.75 -5.89 12.61
CA LEU A 94 20.61 -5.77 13.52
C LEU A 94 21.03 -5.56 14.97
N ARG A 95 22.32 -5.71 15.33
CA ARG A 95 22.85 -5.31 16.64
C ARG A 95 22.69 -3.82 16.92
N HIS A 96 22.53 -3.01 15.87
CA HIS A 96 22.20 -1.61 16.01
C HIS A 96 20.68 -1.43 15.96
N ARG A 97 20.11 -0.89 17.04
CA ARG A 97 18.65 -0.63 17.14
C ARG A 97 18.10 0.22 15.99
N THR A 98 18.91 1.12 15.44
CA THR A 98 18.54 1.93 14.25
C THR A 98 18.31 1.06 13.02
N HIS A 99 19.14 0.04 12.78
CA HIS A 99 18.93 -0.90 11.68
C HIS A 99 17.73 -1.81 11.94
N ALA A 100 17.56 -2.33 13.16
CA ALA A 100 16.37 -3.10 13.50
C ALA A 100 15.07 -2.30 13.30
N SER A 101 15.07 -1.02 13.69
CA SER A 101 13.97 -0.09 13.45
C SER A 101 13.73 0.13 11.94
N SER A 102 14.80 0.32 11.16
CA SER A 102 14.70 0.48 9.72
C SER A 102 14.09 -0.74 9.03
N VAL A 103 14.43 -1.96 9.47
CA VAL A 103 13.87 -3.20 8.90
C VAL A 103 12.39 -3.35 9.29
N LEU A 104 12.02 -3.08 10.54
CA LEU A 104 10.61 -3.08 10.97
C LEU A 104 9.77 -2.06 10.18
N ASN A 105 10.28 -0.85 10.00
CA ASN A 105 9.61 0.18 9.21
C ASN A 105 9.49 -0.21 7.73
N SER A 106 10.49 -0.91 7.18
CA SER A 106 10.40 -1.47 5.82
C SER A 106 9.23 -2.46 5.71
N LEU A 107 9.10 -3.38 6.67
CA LEU A 107 8.00 -4.36 6.70
C LEU A 107 6.61 -3.70 6.84
N VAL A 108 6.48 -2.66 7.68
CA VAL A 108 5.25 -1.86 7.78
C VAL A 108 4.95 -1.13 6.48
N SER A 109 5.96 -0.53 5.84
CA SER A 109 5.79 0.17 4.56
C SER A 109 5.40 -0.77 3.41
N LYS A 110 5.75 -2.06 3.53
CA LYS A 110 5.33 -3.16 2.65
C LYS A 110 3.96 -3.74 3.03
N GLY A 111 3.33 -3.27 4.10
CA GLY A 111 1.99 -3.67 4.51
C GLY A 111 1.88 -5.08 5.10
N VAL A 112 2.97 -5.65 5.63
CA VAL A 112 2.97 -7.02 6.17
C VAL A 112 3.05 -7.13 7.69
N LEU A 113 3.26 -6.00 8.38
CA LEU A 113 3.17 -5.84 9.84
C LEU A 113 2.22 -4.69 10.15
#